data_AF-A0A429FA85-F1
#
_entry.id   AF-A0A429FA85-F1
#
_cell.length_a   1.000
_cell.length_b   1.000
_cell.length_c   1.000
_cell.angle_alpha   90.00
_cell.angle_beta   90.00
_cell.angle_gamma   90.00
#
_symmetry.space_group_name_H-M   'P 1'
#
loop_
_entity.id
_entity.type
_entity.pdbx_description
1 polymer ?
#
loop_
_entity_poly.entity_id
_entity_poly.type
_entity_poly.pdbx_seq_one_letter_code
_entity_poly.pdbx_strand_id
1 'polypeptide(L)'
;MVEIAVAERDGVGADGATRPTEDHVAVLGNAVVVLDGATAPRPDLPSGGWYASLLVHSLSRALSAEPQADLSVLLAESIADVARREGLEPGRSPSSTVAIARWTDDTVDGLVLADSPIVAFGPSGADPLTDDRLVSLRESGQLRTGADVRAKRNAPDGFWVAEAEPTAAAEAVRRSWPRSEVDALLLATDGVAIGVDEYDLFDWPEVLAISRERGPDAVLDAVRTAEKQDPDGERWPRAKRHDDQLLVLVDFGVAPG
;
A
#
# COMPACT_ATOMS: atom_id res chain seq x y z
N MET A 1 -0.78 13.03 -21.52
CA MET A 1 -0.74 11.55 -21.49
C MET A 1 -0.30 11.18 -20.10
N VAL A 2 -0.95 10.21 -19.45
CA VAL A 2 -0.56 9.81 -18.09
C VAL A 2 0.73 9.01 -18.19
N GLU A 3 1.77 9.45 -17.49
CA GLU A 3 3.04 8.74 -17.37
C GLU A 3 3.07 8.00 -16.03
N ILE A 4 3.47 6.74 -16.04
CA ILE A 4 3.51 5.91 -14.84
C ILE A 4 4.91 5.33 -14.71
N ALA A 5 5.55 5.57 -13.57
CA ALA A 5 6.84 5.00 -13.22
C ALA A 5 6.69 4.15 -11.96
N VAL A 6 7.25 2.95 -11.98
CA VAL A 6 7.19 1.98 -10.88
C VAL A 6 8.63 1.63 -10.50
N ALA A 7 8.93 1.63 -9.21
CA ALA A 7 10.17 1.08 -8.68
C ALA A 7 9.86 0.07 -7.59
N GLU A 8 10.58 -1.05 -7.62
CA GLU A 8 10.41 -2.19 -6.72
C GLU A 8 11.77 -2.63 -6.18
N ARG A 9 11.79 -3.10 -4.93
CA ARG A 9 13.00 -3.66 -4.32
C ARG A 9 12.69 -4.69 -3.25
N ASP A 10 13.18 -5.89 -3.47
CA ASP A 10 13.03 -6.98 -2.50
C ASP A 10 13.69 -6.63 -1.16
N GLY A 11 12.99 -6.98 -0.09
CA GLY A 11 13.46 -7.00 1.29
C GLY A 11 14.10 -8.33 1.67
N VAL A 12 14.22 -8.55 2.97
CA VAL A 12 14.72 -9.80 3.55
C VAL A 12 13.77 -10.33 4.62
N GLY A 13 13.88 -11.60 4.95
CA GLY A 13 13.22 -12.17 6.13
C GLY A 13 13.76 -11.58 7.43
N ALA A 14 13.05 -11.79 8.54
CA ALA A 14 13.52 -11.37 9.87
C ALA A 14 14.83 -12.07 10.30
N ASP A 15 15.15 -13.21 9.70
CA ASP A 15 16.42 -13.94 9.83
C ASP A 15 17.53 -13.42 8.90
N GLY A 16 17.24 -12.40 8.09
CA GLY A 16 18.14 -11.83 7.10
C GLY A 16 18.27 -12.62 5.79
N ALA A 17 17.52 -13.72 5.64
CA ALA A 17 17.55 -14.52 4.41
C ALA A 17 16.77 -13.85 3.29
N THR A 18 17.18 -14.09 2.05
CA THR A 18 16.41 -13.67 0.87
C THR A 18 15.06 -14.40 0.85
N ARG A 19 14.00 -13.67 0.55
CA ARG A 19 12.63 -14.18 0.37
C ARG A 19 12.02 -13.57 -0.89
N PRO A 20 10.99 -14.18 -1.49
CA PRO A 20 10.17 -13.49 -2.49
C PRO A 20 9.56 -12.20 -1.91
N THR A 21 9.36 -11.21 -2.78
CA THR A 21 8.62 -9.99 -2.44
C THR A 21 7.21 -10.33 -1.95
N GLU A 22 6.73 -9.55 -0.99
CA GLU A 22 5.33 -9.53 -0.56
C GLU A 22 4.55 -8.36 -1.17
N ASP A 23 5.24 -7.44 -1.84
CA ASP A 23 4.67 -6.31 -2.59
C ASP A 23 4.22 -6.72 -3.98
N HIS A 24 3.06 -6.22 -4.40
CA HIS A 24 2.51 -6.43 -5.73
C HIS A 24 1.88 -5.15 -6.30
N VAL A 25 2.14 -4.92 -7.59
CA VAL A 25 1.58 -3.78 -8.34
C VAL A 25 0.86 -4.24 -9.61
N ALA A 26 -0.23 -3.57 -9.96
CA ALA A 26 -0.82 -3.65 -11.29
C ALA A 26 -1.07 -2.26 -11.85
N VAL A 27 -0.60 -2.04 -13.08
CA VAL A 27 -0.84 -0.83 -13.86
C VAL A 27 -1.85 -1.15 -14.97
N LEU A 28 -2.98 -0.46 -14.94
CA LEU A 28 -4.07 -0.58 -15.91
C LEU A 28 -4.16 0.70 -16.75
N GLY A 29 -5.08 0.72 -17.73
CA GLY A 29 -5.26 1.88 -18.59
C GLY A 29 -5.68 3.17 -17.85
N ASN A 30 -6.42 3.02 -16.74
CA ASN A 30 -6.92 4.15 -15.95
C ASN A 30 -6.87 3.92 -14.44
N ALA A 31 -6.04 2.98 -13.97
CA ALA A 31 -5.89 2.69 -12.55
C ALA A 31 -4.53 2.08 -12.24
N VAL A 32 -4.10 2.24 -10.99
CA VAL A 32 -2.97 1.56 -10.37
C VAL A 32 -3.45 0.90 -9.08
N VAL A 33 -3.01 -0.34 -8.85
CA VAL A 33 -3.21 -1.07 -7.60
C VAL A 33 -1.85 -1.38 -7.00
N VAL A 34 -1.65 -1.07 -5.73
CA VAL A 34 -0.48 -1.41 -4.91
C VAL A 34 -0.96 -2.20 -3.71
N LEU A 35 -0.36 -3.36 -3.48
CA LEU A 35 -0.68 -4.27 -2.40
C LEU A 35 0.61 -4.65 -1.67
N ASP A 36 0.61 -4.59 -0.35
CA ASP A 36 1.70 -5.07 0.50
C ASP A 36 1.21 -6.24 1.36
N GLY A 37 1.76 -7.42 1.09
CA GLY A 37 1.45 -8.64 1.81
C GLY A 37 1.95 -8.61 3.25
N ALA A 38 1.05 -8.47 4.21
CA ALA A 38 1.42 -8.48 5.61
C ALA A 38 1.91 -9.86 6.08
N THR A 39 2.86 -9.83 7.03
CA THR A 39 3.47 -11.03 7.60
C THR A 39 2.43 -12.04 8.08
N ALA A 40 2.56 -13.29 7.61
CA ALA A 40 1.64 -14.36 7.93
C ALA A 40 1.52 -14.57 9.46
N PRO A 41 0.30 -14.74 10.00
CA PRO A 41 0.11 -14.89 11.44
C PRO A 41 0.66 -16.22 11.99
N ARG A 42 0.95 -17.17 11.10
CA ARG A 42 1.52 -18.49 11.41
C ARG A 42 2.43 -18.96 10.26
N PRO A 43 3.52 -19.69 10.54
CA PRO A 43 4.48 -20.13 9.53
C PRO A 43 3.97 -21.27 8.62
N ASP A 44 2.86 -21.93 8.98
CA ASP A 44 2.24 -22.99 8.16
C ASP A 44 1.31 -22.45 7.06
N LEU A 45 1.06 -21.14 7.05
CA LEU A 45 0.24 -20.48 6.04
C LEU A 45 1.10 -20.01 4.86
N PRO A 46 0.50 -19.84 3.67
CA PRO A 46 1.12 -19.07 2.61
C PRO A 46 1.50 -17.64 3.08
N SER A 47 2.45 -17.01 2.39
CA SER A 47 2.89 -15.64 2.70
C SER A 47 1.80 -14.60 2.44
N GLY A 48 1.98 -13.38 2.98
CA GLY A 48 1.14 -12.25 2.62
C GLY A 48 1.24 -11.95 1.12
N GLY A 49 2.45 -12.03 0.58
CA GLY A 49 2.73 -11.91 -0.85
C GLY A 49 1.95 -12.89 -1.71
N TRP A 50 1.81 -14.14 -1.28
CA TRP A 50 0.97 -15.10 -2.01
C TRP A 50 -0.49 -14.61 -2.11
N TYR A 51 -1.07 -14.11 -1.01
CA TYR A 51 -2.43 -13.58 -1.01
C TYR A 51 -2.55 -12.28 -1.82
N ALA A 52 -1.61 -11.35 -1.65
CA ALA A 52 -1.53 -10.11 -2.42
C ALA A 52 -1.44 -10.40 -3.93
N SER A 53 -0.64 -11.39 -4.33
CA SER A 53 -0.57 -11.84 -5.72
C SER A 53 -1.93 -12.29 -6.26
N LEU A 54 -2.75 -13.00 -5.48
CA LEU A 54 -4.07 -13.43 -5.93
C LEU A 54 -5.06 -12.26 -6.00
N LEU A 55 -5.02 -11.40 -4.98
CA LEU A 55 -5.90 -10.24 -4.88
C LEU A 55 -5.64 -9.23 -5.99
N VAL A 56 -4.38 -8.95 -6.35
CA VAL A 56 -4.05 -8.00 -7.42
C VAL A 56 -4.58 -8.49 -8.78
N HIS A 57 -4.52 -9.80 -9.05
CA HIS A 57 -5.09 -10.38 -10.27
C HIS A 57 -6.62 -10.28 -10.29
N SER A 58 -7.29 -10.53 -9.15
CA SER A 58 -8.74 -10.40 -9.03
C SER A 58 -9.19 -8.95 -9.26
N LEU A 59 -8.57 -8.00 -8.55
CA LEU A 59 -8.82 -6.56 -8.68
C LEU A 59 -8.56 -6.06 -10.11
N SER A 60 -7.46 -6.47 -10.73
CA SER A 60 -7.12 -6.05 -12.09
C SER A 60 -8.21 -6.44 -13.10
N ARG A 61 -8.77 -7.65 -12.96
CA ARG A 61 -9.87 -8.11 -13.80
C ARG A 61 -11.15 -7.34 -13.52
N ALA A 62 -11.48 -7.11 -12.25
CA ALA A 62 -12.68 -6.39 -11.84
C ALA A 62 -12.65 -4.93 -12.32
N LEU A 63 -11.54 -4.22 -12.10
CA LEU A 63 -11.33 -2.84 -12.56
C LEU A 63 -11.40 -2.72 -14.10
N SER A 64 -10.87 -3.70 -14.83
CA SER A 64 -10.93 -3.71 -16.29
C SER A 64 -12.33 -4.00 -16.84
N ALA A 65 -13.09 -4.86 -16.15
CA ALA A 65 -14.44 -5.24 -16.56
C ALA A 65 -15.48 -4.17 -16.22
N GLU A 66 -15.32 -3.51 -15.06
CA GLU A 66 -16.29 -2.57 -14.50
C GLU A 66 -15.59 -1.26 -14.08
N PRO A 67 -15.04 -0.49 -15.05
CA PRO A 67 -14.17 0.66 -14.76
C PRO A 67 -14.86 1.78 -13.99
N GLN A 68 -16.19 1.79 -13.89
CA GLN A 68 -16.99 2.82 -13.23
C GLN A 68 -17.66 2.33 -11.92
N ALA A 69 -17.48 1.06 -11.53
CA ALA A 69 -18.07 0.53 -10.30
C ALA A 69 -17.42 1.12 -9.04
N ASP A 70 -18.09 1.06 -7.89
CA ASP A 70 -17.52 1.56 -6.63
C ASP A 70 -16.28 0.73 -6.23
N LEU A 71 -15.15 1.39 -5.92
CA LEU A 71 -13.89 0.71 -5.60
C LEU A 71 -13.99 -0.19 -4.37
N SER A 72 -14.81 0.17 -3.38
CA SER A 72 -15.04 -0.64 -2.17
C SER A 72 -15.85 -1.89 -2.50
N VAL A 73 -16.81 -1.79 -3.42
CA VAL A 73 -17.57 -2.95 -3.92
C VAL A 73 -16.64 -3.89 -4.70
N LEU A 74 -15.84 -3.36 -5.63
CA LEU A 74 -14.88 -4.17 -6.39
C LEU A 74 -13.86 -4.87 -5.49
N LEU A 75 -13.38 -4.19 -4.44
CA LEU A 75 -12.48 -4.77 -3.46
C LEU A 75 -13.18 -5.87 -2.64
N ALA A 76 -14.40 -5.64 -2.15
CA ALA A 76 -15.16 -6.65 -1.41
C ALA A 76 -15.37 -7.92 -2.24
N GLU A 77 -15.77 -7.77 -3.50
CA GLU A 77 -15.99 -8.89 -4.41
C GLU A 77 -14.70 -9.63 -4.74
N SER A 78 -13.59 -8.89 -4.90
CA SER A 78 -12.27 -9.48 -5.15
C SER A 78 -11.77 -10.29 -3.94
N ILE A 79 -11.95 -9.76 -2.73
CA ILE A 79 -11.66 -10.47 -1.47
C ILE A 79 -12.51 -11.74 -1.38
N ALA A 80 -13.82 -11.63 -1.61
CA ALA A 80 -14.74 -12.77 -1.54
C ALA A 80 -14.39 -13.87 -2.56
N ASP A 81 -14.00 -13.49 -3.78
CA ASP A 81 -13.63 -14.44 -4.82
C ASP A 81 -12.33 -15.18 -4.48
N VAL A 82 -11.28 -14.47 -4.02
CA VAL A 82 -10.02 -15.08 -3.57
C VAL A 82 -10.27 -16.00 -2.39
N ALA A 83 -10.99 -15.54 -1.36
CA ALA A 83 -11.28 -16.32 -0.17
C ALA A 83 -12.02 -17.63 -0.51
N ARG A 84 -13.02 -17.56 -1.40
CA ARG A 84 -13.78 -18.74 -1.84
C ARG A 84 -12.93 -19.72 -2.64
N ARG A 85 -12.09 -19.23 -3.57
CA ARG A 85 -11.29 -20.10 -4.45
C ARG A 85 -10.22 -20.87 -3.69
N GLU A 86 -9.59 -20.20 -2.72
CA GLU A 86 -8.48 -20.77 -1.96
C GLU A 86 -8.93 -21.37 -0.61
N GLY A 87 -10.23 -21.30 -0.27
CA GLY A 87 -10.75 -21.84 0.98
C GLY A 87 -10.24 -21.11 2.22
N LEU A 88 -10.12 -19.78 2.15
CA LEU A 88 -9.63 -18.94 3.25
C LEU A 88 -10.72 -18.67 4.29
N GLU A 89 -10.32 -18.58 5.55
CA GLU A 89 -11.20 -18.33 6.69
C GLU A 89 -10.83 -17.00 7.40
N PRO A 90 -11.81 -16.16 7.74
CA PRO A 90 -11.56 -14.92 8.48
C PRO A 90 -10.80 -15.12 9.79
N GLY A 91 -9.85 -14.22 10.05
CA GLY A 91 -8.99 -14.22 11.24
C GLY A 91 -7.90 -15.30 11.26
N ARG A 92 -7.77 -16.10 10.19
CA ARG A 92 -6.83 -17.23 10.11
C ARG A 92 -6.03 -17.27 8.82
N SER A 93 -6.24 -16.32 7.94
CA SER A 93 -5.68 -16.30 6.59
C SER A 93 -4.57 -15.26 6.44
N PRO A 94 -3.73 -15.38 5.40
CA PRO A 94 -2.81 -14.31 5.00
C PRO A 94 -3.60 -13.06 4.58
N SER A 95 -2.93 -11.92 4.58
CA SER A 95 -3.57 -10.64 4.37
C SER A 95 -2.67 -9.68 3.61
N SER A 96 -3.24 -8.61 3.08
CA SER A 96 -2.53 -7.55 2.39
C SER A 96 -3.13 -6.19 2.70
N THR A 97 -2.32 -5.14 2.74
CA THR A 97 -2.81 -3.77 2.55
C THR A 97 -3.38 -3.61 1.14
N VAL A 98 -4.12 -2.53 0.90
CA VAL A 98 -4.61 -2.19 -0.44
C VAL A 98 -4.56 -0.68 -0.66
N ALA A 99 -3.88 -0.25 -1.72
CA ALA A 99 -3.99 1.09 -2.28
C ALA A 99 -4.45 1.00 -3.74
N ILE A 100 -5.56 1.65 -4.07
CA ILE A 100 -6.10 1.74 -5.43
C ILE A 100 -6.25 3.20 -5.80
N ALA A 101 -5.60 3.61 -6.89
CA ALA A 101 -5.87 4.88 -7.55
C ALA A 101 -6.54 4.59 -8.90
N ARG A 102 -7.66 5.24 -9.18
CA ARG A 102 -8.35 5.17 -10.47
C ARG A 102 -8.67 6.57 -10.95
N TRP A 103 -8.60 6.82 -12.25
CA TRP A 103 -8.98 8.10 -12.82
C TRP A 103 -9.94 7.97 -13.99
N THR A 104 -10.67 9.06 -14.22
CA THR A 104 -11.47 9.35 -15.39
C THR A 104 -11.03 10.70 -15.96
N ASP A 105 -11.75 11.23 -16.94
CA ASP A 105 -11.51 12.59 -17.42
C ASP A 105 -11.91 13.65 -16.38
N ASP A 106 -12.79 13.31 -15.43
CA ASP A 106 -13.39 14.25 -14.47
C ASP A 106 -12.87 14.08 -13.04
N THR A 107 -12.48 12.86 -12.65
CA THR A 107 -12.11 12.54 -11.27
C THR A 107 -10.87 11.66 -11.16
N VAL A 108 -10.22 11.74 -10.00
CA VAL A 108 -9.26 10.76 -9.49
C VAL A 108 -9.84 10.20 -8.19
N ASP A 109 -10.08 8.90 -8.13
CA ASP A 109 -10.56 8.18 -6.95
C ASP A 109 -9.40 7.43 -6.29
N GLY A 110 -9.26 7.57 -4.98
CA GLY A 110 -8.34 6.84 -4.14
C GLY A 110 -9.07 5.97 -3.12
N LEU A 111 -8.55 4.76 -2.90
CA LEU A 111 -8.97 3.86 -1.83
C LEU A 111 -7.72 3.32 -1.13
N VAL A 112 -7.67 3.47 0.19
CA VAL A 112 -6.62 2.90 1.06
C VAL A 112 -7.27 2.02 2.13
N LEU A 113 -6.73 0.82 2.29
CA LEU A 113 -7.07 -0.12 3.35
C LEU A 113 -5.76 -0.56 4.02
N ALA A 114 -5.60 -0.25 5.31
CA ALA A 114 -4.35 -0.35 6.06
C ALA A 114 -3.27 0.66 5.58
N ASP A 115 -2.00 0.39 5.84
CA ASP A 115 -0.90 1.35 5.91
C ASP A 115 -0.11 1.55 4.60
N SER A 116 -0.73 1.38 3.43
CA SER A 116 -0.13 1.77 2.14
C SER A 116 -0.76 3.06 1.62
N PRO A 117 -0.08 4.22 1.75
CA PRO A 117 -0.67 5.52 1.45
C PRO A 117 -0.80 5.82 -0.04
N ILE A 118 -1.75 6.71 -0.36
CA ILE A 118 -1.82 7.43 -1.65
C ILE A 118 -1.63 8.91 -1.35
N VAL A 119 -0.74 9.59 -2.06
CA VAL A 119 -0.55 11.04 -1.92
C VAL A 119 -0.90 11.72 -3.22
N ALA A 120 -1.93 12.56 -3.20
CA ALA A 120 -2.29 13.39 -4.32
C ALA A 120 -1.54 14.73 -4.27
N PHE A 121 -1.09 15.21 -5.42
CA PHE A 121 -0.41 16.49 -5.54
C PHE A 121 -1.14 17.38 -6.52
N GLY A 122 -1.30 18.65 -6.15
CA GLY A 122 -1.92 19.65 -7.01
C GLY A 122 -1.52 21.08 -6.63
N PRO A 123 -2.22 22.09 -7.15
CA PRO A 123 -1.94 23.50 -6.87
C PRO A 123 -1.98 23.87 -5.38
N SER A 124 -2.75 23.13 -4.59
CA SER A 124 -2.89 23.31 -3.13
C SER A 124 -1.78 22.63 -2.32
N GLY A 125 -0.87 21.89 -2.97
CA GLY A 125 0.18 21.11 -2.32
C GLY A 125 -0.13 19.60 -2.29
N ALA A 126 0.53 18.90 -1.37
CA ALA A 126 0.31 17.48 -1.13
C ALA A 126 -0.95 17.25 -0.27
N ASP A 127 -1.80 16.31 -0.66
CA ASP A 127 -2.97 15.85 0.07
C ASP A 127 -2.88 14.33 0.28
N PRO A 128 -2.36 13.87 1.42
CA PRO A 128 -2.23 12.45 1.71
C PRO A 128 -3.59 11.81 2.04
N LEU A 129 -3.80 10.62 1.48
CA LEU A 129 -4.85 9.67 1.83
C LEU A 129 -4.20 8.49 2.54
N THR A 130 -4.38 8.44 3.86
CA THR A 130 -3.79 7.43 4.77
C THR A 130 -4.86 6.78 5.63
N ASP A 131 -4.52 5.63 6.20
CA ASP A 131 -5.31 4.95 7.24
C ASP A 131 -4.50 4.85 8.53
N ASP A 132 -4.67 5.83 9.40
CA ASP A 132 -3.85 5.99 10.61
C ASP A 132 -4.31 5.08 11.77
N ARG A 133 -5.27 4.19 11.56
CA ARG A 133 -5.80 3.29 12.62
C ARG A 133 -4.70 2.40 13.19
N LEU A 134 -3.85 1.83 12.33
CA LEU A 134 -2.71 1.00 12.77
C LEU A 134 -1.71 1.80 13.61
N VAL A 135 -1.33 3.00 13.14
CA VAL A 135 -0.42 3.90 13.85
C VAL A 135 -0.99 4.27 15.21
N SER A 136 -2.25 4.72 15.25
CA SER A 136 -2.94 5.12 16.49
C SER A 136 -2.98 3.99 17.54
N LEU A 137 -3.22 2.75 17.10
CA LEU A 137 -3.25 1.57 17.97
C LEU A 137 -1.85 1.14 18.45
N ARG A 138 -0.80 1.33 17.63
CA ARG A 138 0.59 1.11 18.03
C ARG A 138 0.99 2.12 19.11
N GLU A 139 0.72 3.40 18.89
CA GLU A 139 1.03 4.50 19.82
C GLU A 139 0.29 4.38 21.15
N SER A 140 -0.98 3.96 21.13
CA SER A 140 -1.75 3.70 22.35
C SER A 140 -1.31 2.43 23.09
N GLY A 141 -0.37 1.67 22.52
CA GLY A 141 0.15 0.43 23.09
C GLY A 141 -0.82 -0.74 23.01
N GLN A 142 -1.79 -0.70 22.09
CA GLN A 142 -2.78 -1.76 21.88
C GLN A 142 -2.32 -2.84 20.89
N LEU A 143 -1.13 -2.73 20.29
CA LEU A 143 -0.56 -3.68 19.33
C LEU A 143 0.86 -4.13 19.73
N ARG A 144 1.07 -4.55 20.98
CA ARG A 144 2.41 -4.90 21.51
C ARG A 144 2.86 -6.31 21.16
N THR A 145 1.90 -7.21 20.95
CA THR A 145 2.16 -8.62 20.68
C THR A 145 1.42 -9.08 19.44
N GLY A 146 1.86 -10.19 18.84
CA GLY A 146 1.11 -10.82 17.75
C GLY A 146 -0.30 -11.28 18.16
N ALA A 147 -0.55 -11.52 19.45
CA ALA A 147 -1.90 -11.81 19.94
C ALA A 147 -2.79 -10.56 19.92
N ASP A 148 -2.25 -9.41 20.29
CA ASP A 148 -2.97 -8.13 20.23
C ASP A 148 -3.31 -7.77 18.78
N VAL A 149 -2.35 -7.92 17.86
CA VAL A 149 -2.56 -7.70 16.43
C VAL A 149 -3.68 -8.60 15.89
N ARG A 150 -3.70 -9.88 16.24
CA ARG A 150 -4.78 -10.79 15.83
C ARG A 150 -6.14 -10.41 16.40
N ALA A 151 -6.19 -9.95 17.66
CA ALA A 151 -7.43 -9.54 18.30
C ALA A 151 -8.01 -8.24 17.71
N LYS A 152 -7.15 -7.35 17.18
CA LYS A 152 -7.52 -6.05 16.60
C LYS A 152 -7.68 -6.06 15.07
N ARG A 153 -7.30 -7.14 14.40
CA ARG A 153 -7.43 -7.27 12.94
C ARG A 153 -8.88 -7.47 12.55
N ASN A 154 -9.35 -6.69 11.56
CA ASN A 154 -10.72 -6.71 11.03
C ASN A 154 -11.78 -6.66 12.16
N ALA A 155 -11.53 -5.77 13.13
CA ALA A 155 -12.37 -5.56 14.28
C ALA A 155 -12.82 -4.09 14.35
N PRO A 156 -14.07 -3.80 14.78
CA PRO A 156 -14.57 -2.42 14.86
C PRO A 156 -13.75 -1.47 15.74
N ASP A 157 -13.11 -1.99 16.79
CA ASP A 157 -12.24 -1.22 17.70
C ASP A 157 -10.75 -1.44 17.39
N GLY A 158 -10.44 -1.86 16.17
CA GLY A 158 -9.12 -2.21 15.69
C GLY A 158 -8.79 -1.58 14.34
N PHE A 159 -8.13 -2.35 13.48
CA PHE A 159 -7.74 -1.93 12.14
C PHE A 159 -8.29 -2.90 11.09
N TRP A 160 -8.28 -2.46 9.84
CA TRP A 160 -8.85 -3.23 8.73
C TRP A 160 -7.80 -3.50 7.67
N VAL A 161 -7.83 -4.71 7.10
CA VAL A 161 -6.86 -5.21 6.14
C VAL A 161 -7.54 -6.22 5.22
N ALA A 162 -7.12 -6.31 3.96
CA ALA A 162 -7.67 -7.32 3.06
C ALA A 162 -7.20 -8.70 3.50
N GLU A 163 -8.15 -9.58 3.83
CA GLU A 163 -7.90 -10.95 4.28
C GLU A 163 -9.00 -11.86 3.70
N ALA A 164 -9.71 -12.63 4.51
CA ALA A 164 -10.80 -13.49 4.04
C ALA A 164 -12.19 -12.89 4.29
N GLU A 165 -12.27 -11.75 4.98
CA GLU A 165 -13.50 -11.04 5.32
C GLU A 165 -13.80 -9.91 4.30
N PRO A 166 -14.77 -10.08 3.38
CA PRO A 166 -15.07 -9.08 2.35
C PRO A 166 -15.55 -7.75 2.90
N THR A 167 -16.19 -7.75 4.08
CA THR A 167 -16.73 -6.52 4.67
C THR A 167 -15.63 -5.53 5.08
N ALA A 168 -14.38 -5.97 5.21
CA ALA A 168 -13.24 -5.07 5.44
C ALA A 168 -13.08 -4.00 4.36
N ALA A 169 -13.51 -4.28 3.12
CA ALA A 169 -13.46 -3.30 2.04
C ALA A 169 -14.36 -2.07 2.29
N ALA A 170 -15.45 -2.21 3.05
CA ALA A 170 -16.35 -1.10 3.40
C ALA A 170 -15.70 -0.10 4.35
N GLU A 171 -14.66 -0.53 5.05
CA GLU A 171 -13.94 0.23 6.07
C GLU A 171 -12.71 0.94 5.50
N ALA A 172 -12.47 0.82 4.20
CA ALA A 172 -11.40 1.51 3.50
C ALA A 172 -11.60 3.04 3.54
N VAL A 173 -10.50 3.77 3.73
CA VAL A 173 -10.48 5.24 3.63
C VAL A 173 -10.48 5.60 2.15
N ARG A 174 -11.41 6.47 1.75
CA ARG A 174 -11.62 6.81 0.34
C ARG A 174 -11.65 8.31 0.15
N ARG A 175 -11.18 8.75 -1.02
CA ARG A 175 -11.30 10.14 -1.47
C ARG A 175 -11.51 10.19 -2.97
N SER A 176 -12.20 11.23 -3.43
CA SER A 176 -12.31 11.56 -4.84
C SER A 176 -11.88 13.01 -5.01
N TRP A 177 -10.94 13.26 -5.91
CA TRP A 177 -10.44 14.57 -6.26
C TRP A 177 -10.92 14.95 -7.67
N PRO A 178 -11.23 16.22 -7.94
CA PRO A 178 -11.42 16.67 -9.32
C PRO A 178 -10.15 16.41 -10.13
N ARG A 179 -10.28 15.84 -11.33
CA ARG A 179 -9.14 15.52 -12.18
C ARG A 179 -8.28 16.75 -12.50
N SER A 180 -8.91 17.93 -12.61
CA SER A 180 -8.24 19.21 -12.83
C SER A 180 -7.38 19.70 -11.67
N GLU A 181 -7.53 19.12 -10.48
CA GLU A 181 -6.79 19.53 -9.27
C GLU A 181 -5.64 18.58 -8.92
N VAL A 182 -5.43 17.53 -9.71
CA VAL A 182 -4.37 16.52 -9.47
C VAL A 182 -3.37 16.51 -10.62
N ASP A 183 -2.14 16.89 -10.31
CA ASP A 183 -0.99 16.88 -11.22
C ASP A 183 -0.19 15.56 -11.12
N ALA A 184 -0.19 14.92 -9.95
CA ALA A 184 0.47 13.63 -9.76
C ALA A 184 -0.12 12.86 -8.56
N LEU A 185 0.15 11.56 -8.54
CA LEU A 185 -0.03 10.69 -7.38
C LEU A 185 1.28 9.97 -7.05
N LEU A 186 1.51 9.74 -5.76
CA LEU A 186 2.41 8.69 -5.30
C LEU A 186 1.60 7.61 -4.57
N LEU A 187 1.88 6.35 -4.87
CA LEU A 187 1.39 5.20 -4.11
C LEU A 187 2.61 4.46 -3.57
N ALA A 188 2.62 4.17 -2.27
CA ALA A 188 3.78 3.59 -1.60
C ALA A 188 3.38 2.44 -0.67
N THR A 189 4.26 1.45 -0.52
CA THR A 189 4.22 0.47 0.57
C THR A 189 4.96 1.00 1.80
N ASP A 190 4.82 0.34 2.94
CA ASP A 190 5.36 0.85 4.21
C ASP A 190 6.90 0.94 4.19
N GLY A 191 7.57 0.04 3.46
CA GLY A 191 9.03 0.04 3.28
C GLY A 191 9.57 1.21 2.46
N VAL A 192 8.70 2.02 1.83
CA VAL A 192 9.03 3.34 1.27
C VAL A 192 8.56 4.45 2.20
N ALA A 193 7.32 4.37 2.70
CA ALA A 193 6.71 5.40 3.55
C ALA A 193 7.50 5.62 4.85
N ILE A 194 8.18 4.60 5.38
CA ILE A 194 9.06 4.71 6.54
C ILE A 194 10.18 5.77 6.37
N GLY A 195 10.58 6.05 5.12
CA GLY A 195 11.51 7.13 4.79
C GLY A 195 10.98 8.53 5.15
N VAL A 196 9.66 8.72 5.05
CA VAL A 196 8.93 9.93 5.46
C VAL A 196 8.61 9.88 6.95
N ASP A 197 7.98 8.78 7.39
CA ASP A 197 7.25 8.75 8.66
C ASP A 197 8.17 8.55 9.88
N GLU A 198 9.28 7.83 9.72
CA GLU A 198 10.16 7.46 10.84
C GLU A 198 11.62 7.88 10.64
N TYR A 199 12.11 7.82 9.40
CA TYR A 199 13.53 8.09 9.14
C TYR A 199 13.84 9.57 8.94
N ASP A 200 12.80 10.41 8.76
CA ASP A 200 12.91 11.83 8.45
C ASP A 200 13.90 12.10 7.29
N LEU A 201 13.90 11.24 6.26
CA LEU A 201 14.80 11.38 5.11
C LEU A 201 14.29 12.43 4.13
N PHE A 202 12.98 12.58 4.04
CA PHE A 202 12.29 13.47 3.13
C PHE A 202 10.83 13.68 3.56
N ASP A 203 10.18 14.71 3.03
CA ASP A 203 8.72 14.83 3.01
C ASP A 203 8.12 14.37 1.67
N TRP A 204 6.79 14.23 1.59
CA TRP A 204 6.11 13.79 0.36
C TRP A 204 6.38 14.68 -0.87
N PRO A 205 6.37 16.02 -0.76
CA PRO A 205 6.85 16.89 -1.84
C PRO A 205 8.28 16.59 -2.33
N GLU A 206 9.21 16.31 -1.43
CA GLU A 206 10.58 15.90 -1.77
C GLU A 206 10.60 14.53 -2.46
N VAL A 207 9.80 13.56 -2.01
CA VAL A 207 9.65 12.25 -2.71
C VAL A 207 9.19 12.46 -4.14
N LEU A 208 8.19 13.32 -4.37
CA LEU A 208 7.70 13.63 -5.72
C LEU A 208 8.79 14.29 -6.57
N ALA A 209 9.48 15.27 -6.02
CA ALA A 209 10.56 15.98 -6.73
C ALA A 209 11.67 15.02 -7.15
N ILE A 210 12.12 14.15 -6.24
CA ILE A 210 13.14 13.13 -6.52
C ILE A 210 12.64 12.15 -7.58
N SER A 211 11.40 11.68 -7.47
CA SER A 211 10.82 10.73 -8.42
C SER A 211 10.71 11.30 -9.83
N ARG A 212 10.37 12.59 -9.96
CA ARG A 212 10.31 13.29 -11.25
C ARG A 212 11.69 13.55 -11.85
N GLU A 213 12.66 13.94 -11.03
CA GLU A 213 13.99 14.33 -11.52
C GLU A 213 14.89 13.12 -11.81
N ARG A 214 14.86 12.11 -10.94
CA ARG A 214 15.81 10.99 -10.92
C ARG A 214 15.15 9.62 -11.03
N GLY A 215 13.82 9.57 -11.07
CA GLY A 215 13.05 8.33 -11.04
C GLY A 215 12.76 7.83 -9.61
N PRO A 216 11.69 7.05 -9.41
CA PRO A 216 11.31 6.54 -8.09
C PRO A 216 12.39 5.65 -7.46
N ASP A 217 13.23 4.96 -8.25
CA ASP A 217 14.38 4.18 -7.75
C ASP A 217 15.32 4.99 -6.84
N ALA A 218 15.48 6.30 -7.09
CA ALA A 218 16.33 7.15 -6.28
C ALA A 218 15.79 7.35 -4.85
N VAL A 219 14.47 7.26 -4.65
CA VAL A 219 13.83 7.27 -3.33
C VAL A 219 14.14 5.96 -2.61
N LEU A 220 13.94 4.82 -3.29
CA LEU A 220 14.23 3.50 -2.75
C LEU A 220 15.73 3.35 -2.39
N ASP A 221 16.62 3.90 -3.22
CA ASP A 221 18.07 3.95 -2.93
C ASP A 221 18.38 4.70 -1.64
N ALA A 222 17.71 5.83 -1.40
CA ALA A 222 17.91 6.62 -0.20
C ALA A 222 17.46 5.86 1.06
N VAL A 223 16.27 5.27 1.05
CA VAL A 223 15.76 4.47 2.18
C VAL A 223 16.67 3.26 2.44
N ARG A 224 17.01 2.49 1.40
CA ARG A 224 17.88 1.31 1.54
C ARG A 224 19.29 1.69 2.01
N THR A 225 19.78 2.88 1.65
CA THR A 225 21.06 3.40 2.14
C THR A 225 21.00 3.71 3.64
N ALA A 226 19.92 4.34 4.11
CA ALA A 226 19.72 4.61 5.53
C ALA A 226 19.69 3.32 6.35
N GLU A 227 18.94 2.30 5.92
CA GLU A 227 18.88 1.00 6.60
C GLU A 227 20.25 0.30 6.64
N LYS A 228 21.06 0.40 5.57
CA LYS A 228 22.42 -0.17 5.52
C LYS A 228 23.38 0.52 6.49
N GLN A 229 23.15 1.79 6.80
CA GLN A 229 23.94 2.56 7.77
C GLN A 229 23.52 2.28 9.22
N ASP A 230 22.39 1.63 9.43
CA ASP A 230 21.86 1.24 10.73
C ASP A 230 21.51 -0.27 10.75
N PRO A 231 22.43 -1.18 10.44
CA PRO A 231 22.11 -2.59 10.14
C PRO A 231 21.42 -3.35 11.28
N ASP A 232 21.61 -2.90 12.52
CA ASP A 232 21.07 -3.51 13.73
C ASP A 232 19.80 -2.80 14.25
N GLY A 233 19.35 -1.73 13.58
CA GLY A 233 18.15 -0.98 13.98
C GLY A 233 18.33 -0.21 15.29
N GLU A 234 19.55 0.22 15.61
CA GLU A 234 19.82 0.97 16.85
C GLU A 234 19.29 2.39 16.75
N ARG A 235 19.42 3.01 15.57
CA ARG A 235 18.87 4.35 15.31
C ARG A 235 17.38 4.28 15.06
N TRP A 236 16.94 3.32 14.25
CA TRP A 236 15.53 3.12 13.90
C TRP A 236 15.12 1.67 14.17
N PRO A 237 14.53 1.40 15.36
CA PRO A 237 14.12 0.06 15.76
C PRO A 237 13.16 -0.58 14.75
N ARG A 238 13.51 -1.76 14.25
CA ARG A 238 12.72 -2.47 13.24
C ARG A 238 12.85 -4.00 13.34
N ALA A 239 11.82 -4.70 12.88
CA ALA A 239 11.76 -6.17 12.97
C ALA A 239 12.59 -6.88 11.89
N LYS A 240 12.74 -6.26 10.72
CA LYS A 240 13.55 -6.76 9.60
C LYS A 240 14.64 -5.73 9.29
N ARG A 241 15.78 -6.20 8.80
CA ARG A 241 16.86 -5.29 8.36
C ARG A 241 16.42 -4.40 7.18
N HIS A 242 15.69 -5.01 6.26
CA HIS A 242 15.21 -4.46 4.99
C HIS A 242 13.80 -5.00 4.75
N ASP A 243 12.80 -4.13 4.58
CA ASP A 243 11.52 -4.57 4.01
C ASP A 243 11.49 -4.46 2.49
N ASP A 244 10.44 -5.03 1.89
CA ASP A 244 10.11 -4.79 0.49
C ASP A 244 9.81 -3.30 0.28
N GLN A 245 10.07 -2.80 -0.92
CA GLN A 245 9.82 -1.41 -1.26
C GLN A 245 9.13 -1.34 -2.60
N LEU A 246 7.97 -0.71 -2.65
CA LEU A 246 7.24 -0.44 -3.88
C LEU A 246 6.75 1.01 -3.88
N LEU A 247 7.16 1.76 -4.90
CA LEU A 247 6.73 3.14 -5.13
C LEU A 247 6.23 3.27 -6.57
N VAL A 248 5.03 3.85 -6.71
CA VAL A 248 4.46 4.21 -8.01
C VAL A 248 4.27 5.71 -8.08
N LEU A 249 4.83 6.33 -9.11
CA LEU A 249 4.50 7.68 -9.55
C LEU A 249 3.50 7.59 -10.69
N VAL A 250 2.35 8.24 -10.54
CA VAL A 250 1.42 8.54 -11.64
C VAL A 250 1.51 10.03 -11.91
N ASP A 251 2.13 10.42 -13.03
CA ASP A 251 2.22 11.81 -13.45
C ASP A 251 1.15 12.09 -14.51
N PHE A 252 0.25 13.01 -14.17
CA PHE A 252 -0.84 13.42 -15.04
C PHE A 252 -0.42 14.52 -16.03
N GLY A 253 0.76 15.11 -15.82
CA GLY A 253 1.19 16.36 -16.43
C GLY A 253 0.42 17.56 -15.86
N VAL A 254 0.89 18.76 -16.17
CA VAL A 254 0.17 19.99 -15.83
C VAL A 254 -1.18 19.99 -16.55
N ALA A 255 -2.27 20.21 -15.81
CA ALA A 255 -3.59 20.37 -16.40
C ALA A 255 -3.54 21.41 -17.54
N PRO A 256 -4.10 21.13 -18.74
CA PRO A 256 -4.25 22.18 -19.74
C PRO A 256 -5.16 23.26 -19.14
N GLY A 257 -4.57 24.42 -18.87
CA GLY A 257 -5.27 25.59 -18.34
C GLY A 257 -6.27 26.19 -19.31
#